data_AF-A0A6L6IU94-F1
#
_entry.id   AF-A0A6L6IU94-F1
#
_cell.length_a   1.000
_cell.length_b   1.000
_cell.length_c   1.000
_cell.angle_alpha   90.00
_cell.angle_beta   90.00
_cell.angle_gamma   90.00
#
_symmetry.space_group_name_H-M   'P 1'
#
loop_
_entity.id
_entity.type
_entity.pdbx_description
1 polymer ?
#
loop_
_entity_poly.entity_id
_entity_poly.type
_entity_poly.pdbx_seq_one_letter_code
_entity_poly.pdbx_strand_id
1 'polypeptide(L)'
;MLKGQGSILNPTVMAALVAACVAMLAWPVNDWLNRRRDRALRTERVSDVQRALLAEIRAHVVALEGQRLDASERVALLDSLHDQNRIPFVPAQANDRIFSAIIEDVHILPADVIDPVVTYYRQLSIMAALAEAMHKQANTDHARAVAMFGDYLELSEAALESGQEALRLLMTSVFFGEDALRQMLDEEKAAVLAARQAELSRLASSLPAELEELRARLNTRFSDRSGL
;
A
#
# COMPACT_ATOMS: atom_id res chain seq x y z
N MET A 1 -56.49 53.18 32.29
CA MET A 1 -56.84 52.64 30.95
C MET A 1 -55.65 52.84 30.03
N LEU A 2 -54.99 51.73 29.66
CA LEU A 2 -53.87 51.68 28.75
C LEU A 2 -54.33 51.93 27.31
N LYS A 3 -53.66 52.82 26.59
CA LYS A 3 -53.70 52.83 25.11
C LYS A 3 -52.28 53.05 24.60
N GLY A 4 -51.57 51.94 24.45
CA GLY A 4 -50.27 51.89 23.78
C GLY A 4 -50.47 52.00 22.28
N GLN A 5 -49.85 53.01 21.67
CA GLN A 5 -49.53 53.00 20.25
C GLN A 5 -48.01 52.81 20.15
N GLY A 6 -47.58 51.54 20.14
CA GLY A 6 -46.22 51.19 19.76
C GLY A 6 -46.10 51.40 18.26
N SER A 7 -45.65 52.59 17.85
CA SER A 7 -45.33 52.86 16.46
C SER A 7 -44.19 51.93 16.03
N ILE A 8 -44.43 51.17 14.97
CA ILE A 8 -43.45 50.31 14.28
C ILE A 8 -42.24 51.11 13.76
N LEU A 9 -42.30 52.45 13.84
CA LEU A 9 -41.25 53.42 13.52
C LEU A 9 -40.38 53.79 14.74
N ASN A 10 -40.41 53.02 15.83
CA ASN A 10 -39.46 53.21 16.93
C ASN A 10 -38.05 52.77 16.46
N PRO A 11 -37.02 53.65 16.51
CA PRO A 11 -35.67 53.35 16.06
C PRO A 11 -35.08 52.08 16.69
N THR A 12 -35.41 51.80 17.94
CA THR A 12 -34.93 50.61 18.66
C THR A 12 -35.55 49.32 18.13
N VAL A 13 -36.83 49.35 17.73
CA VAL A 13 -37.53 48.20 17.14
C VAL A 13 -36.99 47.90 15.74
N MET A 14 -36.74 48.96 14.95
CA MET A 14 -36.11 48.82 13.64
C MET A 14 -34.66 48.30 13.74
N ALA A 15 -33.88 48.79 14.71
CA ALA A 15 -32.52 48.29 14.95
C ALA A 15 -32.52 46.81 15.37
N ALA A 16 -33.45 46.40 16.24
CA ALA A 16 -33.60 45.02 16.66
C ALA A 16 -34.02 44.09 15.50
N LEU A 17 -34.93 44.54 14.62
CA LEU A 17 -35.33 43.80 13.42
C LEU A 17 -34.17 43.65 12.43
N VAL A 18 -33.43 44.73 12.15
CA VAL A 18 -32.24 44.68 11.28
C VAL A 18 -31.18 43.76 11.87
N ALA A 19 -30.90 43.86 13.17
CA ALA A 19 -29.96 42.97 13.85
C ALA A 19 -30.40 41.50 13.78
N ALA A 20 -31.69 41.21 13.97
CA ALA A 20 -32.24 39.86 13.87
C ALA A 20 -32.14 39.31 12.44
N CYS A 21 -32.44 40.12 11.41
CA CYS A 21 -32.28 39.73 10.01
C CYS A 21 -30.81 39.46 9.64
N VAL A 22 -29.89 40.32 10.08
CA VAL A 22 -28.45 40.13 9.86
C VAL A 22 -27.96 38.87 10.56
N ALA A 23 -28.36 38.62 11.81
CA ALA A 23 -27.98 37.42 12.56
C ALA A 23 -28.53 36.14 11.89
N MET A 24 -29.78 36.17 11.41
CA MET A 24 -30.43 35.05 10.73
C MET A 24 -29.74 34.69 9.40
N LEU A 25 -29.20 35.68 8.68
CA LEU A 25 -28.45 35.48 7.43
C LEU A 25 -26.97 35.14 7.67
N ALA A 26 -26.37 35.63 8.76
CA ALA A 26 -24.96 35.39 9.08
C ALA A 26 -24.67 33.93 9.45
N TRP A 27 -25.57 33.25 10.17
CA TRP A 27 -25.39 31.85 10.55
C TRP A 27 -25.23 30.93 9.33
N PRO A 28 -26.18 30.83 8.38
CA PRO A 28 -26.07 29.88 7.28
C PRO A 28 -24.86 30.17 6.38
N VAL A 29 -24.49 31.45 6.20
CA VAL A 29 -23.29 31.84 5.46
C VAL A 29 -22.01 31.41 6.20
N ASN A 30 -21.95 31.61 7.52
CA ASN A 30 -20.80 31.20 8.33
C ASN A 30 -20.67 29.67 8.39
N ASP A 31 -21.79 28.94 8.53
CA ASP A 31 -21.82 27.47 8.48
C ASP A 31 -21.35 26.97 7.09
N TRP A 32 -21.80 27.60 6.01
CA TRP A 32 -21.33 27.26 4.66
C TRP A 32 -19.84 27.54 4.46
N LEU A 33 -19.34 28.70 4.90
CA LEU A 33 -17.92 29.06 4.85
C LEU A 33 -17.06 28.11 5.68
N ASN A 34 -17.52 27.75 6.88
CA ASN A 34 -16.84 26.79 7.75
C ASN A 34 -16.77 25.41 7.10
N ARG A 35 -17.89 24.90 6.56
CA ARG A 35 -17.89 23.62 5.82
C ARG A 35 -16.95 23.64 4.63
N ARG A 36 -16.84 24.78 3.92
CA ARG A 36 -15.91 24.93 2.79
C ARG A 36 -14.45 24.92 3.25
N ARG A 37 -14.14 25.62 4.34
CA ARG A 37 -12.80 25.63 4.96
C ARG A 37 -12.42 24.25 5.48
N ASP A 38 -13.33 23.58 6.18
CA ASP A 38 -13.10 22.24 6.73
C ASP A 38 -12.79 21.23 5.62
N ARG A 39 -13.49 21.30 4.48
CA ARG A 39 -13.18 20.48 3.31
C ARG A 39 -11.79 20.79 2.74
N ALA A 40 -11.45 22.07 2.59
CA ALA A 40 -10.14 22.48 2.08
C ALA A 40 -9.01 21.99 2.98
N LEU A 41 -9.15 22.16 4.30
CA LEU A 41 -8.18 21.69 5.30
C LEU A 41 -8.04 20.17 5.29
N ARG A 42 -9.14 19.43 5.10
CA ARG A 42 -9.07 17.97 4.94
C ARG A 42 -8.30 17.57 3.69
N THR A 43 -8.56 18.21 2.54
CA THR A 43 -7.85 17.92 1.30
C THR A 43 -6.35 18.23 1.41
N GLU A 44 -6.00 19.37 2.03
CA GLU A 44 -4.61 19.74 2.29
C GLU A 44 -3.92 18.72 3.21
N ARG A 45 -4.57 18.34 4.32
CA ARG A 45 -4.08 17.32 5.23
C ARG A 45 -3.80 15.98 4.53
N VAL A 46 -4.74 15.51 3.70
CA VAL A 46 -4.55 14.26 2.94
C VAL A 46 -3.35 14.38 2.00
N SER A 47 -3.24 15.49 1.26
CA SER A 47 -2.14 15.72 0.33
C SER A 47 -0.77 15.74 1.04
N ASP A 48 -0.68 16.42 2.19
CA ASP A 48 0.55 16.51 2.97
C ASP A 48 0.97 15.15 3.52
N VAL A 49 0.01 14.37 4.04
CA VAL A 49 0.26 13.01 4.54
C VAL A 49 0.73 12.10 3.41
N GLN A 50 0.07 12.12 2.25
CA GLN A 50 0.49 11.32 1.11
C GLN A 50 1.90 11.69 0.61
N ARG A 51 2.23 12.99 0.58
CA ARG A 51 3.58 13.46 0.21
C ARG A 51 4.64 13.05 1.22
N ALA A 52 4.32 13.12 2.51
CA ALA A 52 5.21 12.69 3.57
C ALA A 52 5.48 11.18 3.50
N LEU A 53 4.43 10.36 3.33
CA LEU A 53 4.56 8.92 3.12
C LEU A 53 5.37 8.60 1.87
N LEU A 54 5.09 9.29 0.77
CA LEU A 54 5.81 9.10 -0.48
C LEU A 54 7.31 9.40 -0.33
N ALA A 55 7.67 10.44 0.44
CA ALA A 55 9.06 10.75 0.74
C ALA A 55 9.72 9.68 1.63
N GLU A 56 9.04 9.23 2.68
CA GLU A 56 9.53 8.18 3.60
C GLU A 56 9.76 6.86 2.86
N ILE A 57 8.74 6.36 2.16
CA ILE A 57 8.81 5.11 1.39
C ILE A 57 9.90 5.22 0.31
N ARG A 58 9.99 6.35 -0.41
CA ARG A 58 11.00 6.54 -1.45
C ARG A 58 12.42 6.46 -0.90
N ALA A 59 12.67 7.12 0.23
CA ALA A 59 14.00 7.11 0.85
C ALA A 59 14.44 5.68 1.16
N HIS A 60 13.53 4.85 1.68
CA HIS A 60 13.84 3.46 2.00
C HIS A 60 13.91 2.55 0.76
N VAL A 61 13.03 2.72 -0.22
CA VAL A 61 13.09 1.99 -1.50
C VAL A 61 14.44 2.22 -2.20
N VAL A 62 14.91 3.47 -2.29
CA VAL A 62 16.23 3.76 -2.88
C VAL A 62 17.36 3.07 -2.10
N ALA A 63 17.25 2.99 -0.77
CA ALA A 63 18.23 2.28 0.04
C ALA A 63 18.21 0.76 -0.21
N LEU A 64 17.03 0.16 -0.40
CA LEU A 64 16.87 -1.25 -0.75
C LEU A 64 17.39 -1.56 -2.16
N GLU A 65 17.12 -0.68 -3.14
CA GLU A 65 17.64 -0.83 -4.51
C GLU A 65 19.17 -0.84 -4.53
N GLY A 66 19.81 0.03 -3.75
CA GLY A 66 21.26 0.07 -3.62
C GLY A 66 21.88 -1.15 -2.91
N GLN A 67 21.07 -1.94 -2.20
CA GLN A 67 21.48 -3.17 -1.50
C GLN A 67 21.10 -4.44 -2.25
N ARG A 68 20.41 -4.32 -3.40
CA ARG A 68 19.95 -5.47 -4.16
C ARG A 68 21.14 -6.25 -4.70
N LEU A 69 21.14 -7.55 -4.45
CA LEU A 69 22.14 -8.49 -4.94
C LEU A 69 21.52 -9.37 -6.01
N ASP A 70 22.30 -9.68 -7.05
CA ASP A 70 21.89 -10.70 -8.00
C ASP A 70 21.95 -12.10 -7.37
N ALA A 71 21.26 -13.08 -7.95
CA ALA A 71 21.19 -14.43 -7.39
C ALA A 71 22.58 -15.06 -7.16
N SER A 72 23.54 -14.84 -8.06
CA SER A 72 24.91 -15.33 -7.91
C SER A 72 25.68 -14.60 -6.81
N GLU A 73 25.48 -13.30 -6.65
CA GLU A 73 26.13 -12.50 -5.61
C GLU A 73 25.61 -12.85 -4.22
N ARG A 74 24.30 -13.10 -4.10
CA ARG A 74 23.68 -13.60 -2.87
C ARG A 74 24.26 -14.94 -2.44
N VAL A 75 24.37 -15.91 -3.36
CA VAL A 75 24.98 -17.22 -3.08
C VAL A 75 26.43 -17.05 -2.62
N ALA A 76 27.23 -16.28 -3.37
CA ALA A 76 28.62 -16.03 -3.04
C ALA A 76 28.79 -15.34 -1.67
N LEU A 77 27.89 -14.40 -1.32
CA LEU A 77 27.89 -13.75 -0.02
C LEU A 77 27.60 -14.74 1.10
N LEU A 78 26.55 -15.56 0.97
CA LEU A 78 26.16 -16.55 1.98
C LEU A 78 27.26 -17.61 2.17
N ASP A 79 27.85 -18.12 1.08
CA ASP A 79 28.97 -19.05 1.14
C ASP A 79 30.17 -18.41 1.86
N SER A 80 30.49 -17.15 1.53
CA SER A 80 31.60 -16.44 2.18
C SER A 80 31.40 -16.21 3.68
N LEU A 81 30.15 -15.96 4.11
CA LEU A 81 29.80 -15.79 5.53
C LEU A 81 29.90 -17.11 6.29
N HIS A 82 29.45 -18.20 5.65
CA HIS A 82 29.54 -19.54 6.19
C HIS A 82 31.00 -19.98 6.34
N ASP A 83 31.81 -19.85 5.29
CA ASP A 83 33.22 -20.26 5.27
C ASP A 83 34.08 -19.46 6.26
N GLN A 84 33.82 -18.16 6.39
CA GLN A 84 34.54 -17.29 7.32
C GLN A 84 33.97 -17.33 8.74
N ASN A 85 32.90 -18.09 8.99
CA ASN A 85 32.15 -18.12 10.24
C ASN A 85 31.83 -16.71 10.77
N ARG A 86 31.36 -15.83 9.87
CA ARG A 86 31.06 -14.42 10.17
C ARG A 86 29.56 -14.21 10.33
N ILE A 87 29.21 -13.38 11.30
CA ILE A 87 27.83 -12.98 11.54
C ILE A 87 27.47 -11.82 10.59
N PRO A 88 26.37 -11.93 9.82
CA PRO A 88 25.89 -10.84 9.00
C PRO A 88 25.43 -9.67 9.88
N PHE A 89 25.84 -8.45 9.52
CA PHE A 89 25.38 -7.24 10.18
C PHE A 89 24.17 -6.69 9.45
N VAL A 90 23.02 -6.68 10.13
CA VAL A 90 21.81 -6.00 9.66
C VAL A 90 21.59 -4.78 10.53
N PRO A 91 21.74 -3.55 10.00
CA PRO A 91 21.48 -2.35 10.77
C PRO A 91 20.00 -2.28 11.17
N ALA A 92 19.73 -1.79 12.38
CA ALA A 92 18.37 -1.49 12.81
C ALA A 92 17.80 -0.36 11.94
N GLN A 93 16.78 -0.68 11.14
CA GLN A 93 16.09 0.26 10.27
C GLN A 93 14.89 0.86 11.02
N ALA A 94 14.87 2.17 11.24
CA ALA A 94 13.73 2.90 11.81
C ALA A 94 13.19 3.87 10.76
N ASN A 95 12.49 3.33 9.76
CA ASN A 95 12.06 4.05 8.55
C ASN A 95 10.54 4.24 8.47
N ASP A 96 9.84 4.21 9.60
CA ASP A 96 8.38 4.23 9.70
C ASP A 96 7.86 5.41 10.55
N ARG A 97 8.58 6.53 10.59
CA ARG A 97 8.29 7.67 11.48
C ARG A 97 7.00 8.37 11.09
N ILE A 98 6.81 8.61 9.79
CA ILE A 98 5.60 9.25 9.27
C ILE A 98 4.45 8.27 9.40
N PHE A 99 4.62 7.02 8.95
CA PHE A 99 3.56 6.01 9.03
C PHE A 99 3.07 5.78 10.46
N SER A 100 4.00 5.60 11.41
CA SER A 100 3.65 5.44 12.83
C SER A 100 2.89 6.65 13.39
N ALA A 101 3.17 7.87 12.92
CA ALA A 101 2.49 9.06 13.36
C ALA A 101 1.05 9.20 12.81
N ILE A 102 0.73 8.50 11.71
CA ILE A 102 -0.57 8.63 11.02
C ILE A 102 -1.43 7.37 11.09
N ILE A 103 -0.95 6.26 11.68
CA ILE A 103 -1.61 4.95 11.59
C ILE A 103 -3.03 4.98 12.16
N GLU A 104 -3.28 5.74 13.23
CA GLU A 104 -4.62 5.94 13.80
C GLU A 104 -5.56 6.68 12.84
N ASP A 105 -4.98 7.52 11.98
CA ASP A 105 -5.66 8.32 10.98
C ASP A 105 -5.49 7.75 9.56
N VAL A 106 -5.07 6.49 9.39
CA VAL A 106 -4.80 5.90 8.06
C VAL A 106 -6.03 5.94 7.14
N HIS A 107 -7.22 5.96 7.74
CA HIS A 107 -8.52 6.09 7.06
C HIS A 107 -8.71 7.40 6.29
N ILE A 108 -7.84 8.41 6.48
CA ILE A 108 -7.85 9.64 5.68
C ILE A 108 -7.25 9.43 4.29
N LEU A 109 -6.45 8.38 4.09
CA LEU A 109 -5.87 8.04 2.80
C LEU A 109 -6.95 7.49 1.85
N PRO A 110 -6.76 7.62 0.53
CA PRO A 110 -7.62 6.95 -0.44
C PRO A 110 -7.61 5.43 -0.23
N ALA A 111 -8.77 4.79 -0.34
CA ALA A 111 -8.93 3.36 -0.09
C ALA A 111 -7.93 2.50 -0.88
N ASP A 112 -7.74 2.82 -2.17
CA ASP A 112 -6.85 2.11 -3.07
C ASP A 112 -5.34 2.28 -2.74
N VAL A 113 -5.01 3.21 -1.84
CA VAL A 113 -3.63 3.49 -1.38
C VAL A 113 -3.34 2.88 -0.01
N ILE A 114 -4.37 2.70 0.83
CA ILE A 114 -4.22 2.17 2.19
C ILE A 114 -3.53 0.80 2.16
N ASP A 115 -4.08 -0.14 1.39
CA ASP A 115 -3.60 -1.52 1.36
C ASP A 115 -2.13 -1.64 0.92
N PRO A 116 -1.68 -1.00 -0.19
CA PRO A 116 -0.27 -0.98 -0.58
C PRO A 116 0.66 -0.42 0.49
N VAL A 117 0.28 0.71 1.10
CA VAL A 117 1.08 1.37 2.14
C VAL A 117 1.19 0.49 3.38
N VAL A 118 0.08 -0.06 3.84
CA VAL A 118 0.05 -0.96 5.00
C VAL A 118 0.84 -2.25 4.71
N THR A 119 0.71 -2.80 3.51
CA THR A 119 1.46 -4.00 3.09
C THR A 119 2.96 -3.74 3.15
N TYR A 120 3.43 -2.61 2.64
CA TYR A 120 4.83 -2.23 2.69
C TYR A 120 5.35 -2.14 4.14
N TYR A 121 4.70 -1.38 5.02
CA TYR A 121 5.15 -1.25 6.41
C TYR A 121 5.02 -2.55 7.21
N ARG A 122 4.08 -3.43 6.84
CA ARG A 122 4.01 -4.78 7.39
C ARG A 122 5.25 -5.60 7.02
N GLN A 123 5.75 -5.51 5.78
CA GLN A 123 7.00 -6.17 5.40
C GLN A 123 8.18 -5.67 6.23
N LEU A 124 8.28 -4.35 6.45
CA LEU A 124 9.34 -3.79 7.30
C LEU A 124 9.27 -4.29 8.74
N SER A 125 8.06 -4.43 9.28
CA SER A 125 7.84 -4.97 10.63
C SER A 125 8.30 -6.43 10.74
N ILE A 126 8.02 -7.25 9.71
CA ILE A 126 8.46 -8.65 9.65
C ILE A 126 9.99 -8.72 9.51
N MET A 127 10.59 -7.91 8.65
CA MET A 127 12.05 -7.82 8.49
C MET A 127 12.74 -7.43 9.79
N ALA A 128 12.23 -6.44 10.51
CA ALA A 128 12.78 -6.02 11.80
C ALA A 128 12.71 -7.15 12.85
N ALA A 129 11.58 -7.86 12.91
CA ALA A 129 11.42 -9.01 13.79
C ALA A 129 12.39 -10.15 13.43
N LEU A 130 12.61 -10.41 12.13
CA LEU A 130 13.57 -11.41 11.66
C LEU A 130 15.01 -11.01 11.98
N ALA A 131 15.40 -9.76 11.77
CA ALA A 131 16.73 -9.26 12.10
C ALA A 131 17.04 -9.42 13.60
N GLU A 132 16.08 -9.12 14.47
CA GLU A 132 16.21 -9.33 15.91
C GLU A 132 16.33 -10.82 16.27
N ALA A 133 15.52 -11.68 15.63
CA ALA A 133 15.61 -13.12 15.84
C ALA A 133 16.97 -13.67 15.37
N MET A 134 17.49 -13.20 14.24
CA MET A 134 18.79 -13.56 13.69
C MET A 134 19.92 -13.14 14.64
N HIS A 135 19.90 -11.92 15.18
CA HIS A 135 20.91 -11.47 16.15
C HIS A 135 20.93 -12.34 17.41
N LYS A 136 19.77 -12.76 17.91
CA LYS A 136 19.70 -13.72 19.03
C LYS A 136 20.29 -15.08 18.66
N GLN A 137 19.95 -15.56 17.46
CA GLN A 137 20.41 -16.85 16.97
C GLN A 137 21.92 -16.89 16.75
N ALA A 138 22.52 -15.78 16.29
CA ALA A 138 23.95 -15.68 16.01
C ALA A 138 24.83 -15.96 17.25
N ASN A 139 24.32 -15.72 18.46
CA ASN A 139 25.03 -16.04 19.71
C ASN A 139 25.06 -17.55 20.02
N THR A 140 24.17 -18.34 19.42
CA THR A 140 23.99 -19.76 19.74
C THR A 140 24.40 -20.65 18.56
N ASP A 141 24.03 -20.28 17.34
CA ASP A 141 24.21 -21.07 16.12
C ASP A 141 24.43 -20.13 14.93
N HIS A 142 25.70 -20.04 14.52
CA HIS A 142 26.13 -19.15 13.45
C HIS A 142 25.62 -19.61 12.09
N ALA A 143 25.65 -20.91 11.81
CA ALA A 143 25.18 -21.47 10.54
C ALA A 143 23.69 -21.20 10.34
N ARG A 144 22.89 -21.33 11.40
CA ARG A 144 21.47 -21.00 11.35
C ARG A 144 21.21 -19.50 11.21
N ALA A 145 22.03 -18.64 11.83
CA ALA A 145 21.93 -17.20 11.62
C ALA A 145 22.25 -16.80 10.17
N VAL A 146 23.22 -17.45 9.51
CA VAL A 146 23.51 -17.25 8.09
C VAL A 146 22.35 -17.71 7.21
N ALA A 147 21.72 -18.85 7.51
CA ALA A 147 20.52 -19.30 6.80
C ALA A 147 19.37 -18.28 6.92
N MET A 148 19.10 -17.78 8.13
CA MET A 148 18.10 -16.73 8.37
C MET A 148 18.43 -15.42 7.65
N PHE A 149 19.71 -15.12 7.45
CA PHE A 149 20.11 -13.96 6.64
C PHE A 149 19.77 -14.14 5.16
N GLY A 150 19.82 -15.37 4.64
CA GLY A 150 19.27 -15.68 3.32
C GLY A 150 17.78 -15.33 3.21
N ASP A 151 16.97 -15.77 4.18
CA ASP A 151 15.53 -15.45 4.25
C ASP A 151 15.31 -13.92 4.38
N TYR A 152 16.18 -13.23 5.12
CA TYR A 152 16.13 -11.77 5.23
C TYR A 152 16.37 -11.06 3.88
N LEU A 153 17.30 -11.57 3.06
CA LEU A 153 17.54 -11.03 1.72
C LEU A 153 16.32 -11.23 0.80
N GLU A 154 15.65 -12.37 0.88
CA GLU A 154 14.38 -12.60 0.15
C GLU A 154 13.27 -11.64 0.61
N LEU A 155 13.13 -11.42 1.91
CA LEU A 155 12.18 -10.44 2.43
C LEU A 155 12.52 -9.01 2.00
N SER A 156 13.80 -8.68 1.84
CA SER A 156 14.22 -7.36 1.34
C SER A 156 13.77 -7.12 -0.10
N GLU A 157 13.74 -8.15 -0.95
CA GLU A 157 13.20 -8.08 -2.30
C GLU A 157 11.68 -7.88 -2.26
N ALA A 158 10.95 -8.65 -1.44
CA ALA A 158 9.51 -8.47 -1.27
C ALA A 158 9.13 -7.07 -0.71
N ALA A 159 9.94 -6.53 0.20
CA ALA A 159 9.77 -5.18 0.71
C ALA A 159 10.05 -4.12 -0.37
N LEU A 160 11.05 -4.36 -1.24
CA LEU A 160 11.34 -3.50 -2.37
C LEU A 160 10.15 -3.47 -3.35
N GLU A 161 9.64 -4.62 -3.75
CA GLU A 161 8.49 -4.74 -4.66
C GLU A 161 7.24 -4.06 -4.10
N SER A 162 6.88 -4.35 -2.85
CA SER A 162 5.73 -3.70 -2.20
C SER A 162 5.93 -2.19 -2.02
N GLY A 163 7.17 -1.73 -1.78
CA GLY A 163 7.49 -0.31 -1.70
C GLY A 163 7.37 0.40 -3.05
N GLN A 164 7.84 -0.22 -4.13
CA GLN A 164 7.68 0.28 -5.50
C GLN A 164 6.21 0.39 -5.90
N GLU A 165 5.40 -0.60 -5.52
CA GLU A 165 3.96 -0.56 -5.75
C GLU A 165 3.28 0.55 -4.95
N ALA A 166 3.60 0.68 -3.66
CA ALA A 166 3.08 1.76 -2.84
C ALA A 166 3.47 3.14 -3.40
N LEU A 167 4.71 3.31 -3.88
CA LEU A 167 5.17 4.53 -4.54
C LEU A 167 4.40 4.83 -5.81
N ARG A 168 4.18 3.83 -6.66
CA ARG A 168 3.43 4.00 -7.91
C ARG A 168 2.02 4.53 -7.63
N LEU A 169 1.30 3.89 -6.69
CA LEU A 169 -0.07 4.27 -6.37
C LEU A 169 -0.15 5.61 -5.62
N LEU A 170 0.77 5.89 -4.69
CA LEU A 170 0.87 7.20 -4.04
C LEU A 170 1.20 8.30 -5.04
N MET A 171 2.15 8.09 -5.96
CA MET A 171 2.48 9.05 -7.00
C MET A 171 1.27 9.33 -7.88
N THR A 172 0.56 8.29 -8.31
CA THR A 172 -0.65 8.47 -9.13
C THR A 172 -1.70 9.28 -8.38
N SER A 173 -1.96 8.93 -7.12
CA SER A 173 -2.92 9.65 -6.28
C SER A 173 -2.54 11.12 -6.04
N VAL A 174 -1.27 11.39 -5.72
CA VAL A 174 -0.78 12.73 -5.38
C VAL A 174 -0.74 13.66 -6.60
N PHE A 175 -0.32 13.15 -7.75
CA PHE A 175 -0.08 14.00 -8.94
C PHE A 175 -1.26 14.01 -9.92
N PHE A 176 -2.04 12.94 -10.00
CA PHE A 176 -3.14 12.80 -10.95
C PHE A 176 -4.52 12.65 -10.28
N GLY A 177 -4.56 12.52 -8.95
CA GLY A 177 -5.80 12.43 -8.18
C GLY A 177 -6.35 11.01 -8.06
N GLU A 178 -7.37 10.86 -7.22
CA GLU A 178 -8.02 9.56 -6.97
C GLU A 178 -8.74 9.00 -8.19
N ASP A 179 -9.34 9.85 -9.03
CA ASP A 179 -10.07 9.38 -10.21
C ASP A 179 -9.14 8.76 -11.25
N ALA A 180 -7.96 9.36 -11.45
CA ALA A 180 -6.92 8.79 -12.31
C ALA A 180 -6.37 7.47 -11.75
N LEU A 181 -6.20 7.39 -10.42
CA LEU A 181 -5.80 6.16 -9.74
C LEU A 181 -6.83 5.04 -9.97
N ARG A 182 -8.12 5.32 -9.77
CA ARG A 182 -9.20 4.35 -10.00
C ARG A 182 -9.24 3.88 -11.45
N GLN A 183 -9.16 4.81 -12.40
CA GLN A 183 -9.15 4.46 -13.81
C GLN A 183 -7.97 3.53 -14.16
N MET A 184 -6.76 3.86 -13.70
CA MET A 184 -5.58 3.02 -13.93
C MET A 184 -5.75 1.61 -13.33
N LEU A 185 -6.27 1.50 -12.11
CA LEU A 185 -6.51 0.20 -11.46
C LEU A 185 -7.60 -0.61 -12.16
N ASP A 186 -8.65 0.03 -12.67
CA ASP A 186 -9.71 -0.63 -13.42
C ASP A 186 -9.21 -1.13 -14.78
N GLU A 187 -8.35 -0.35 -15.45
CA GLU A 187 -7.66 -0.76 -16.68
C GLU A 187 -6.74 -1.97 -16.44
N GLU A 188 -5.95 -1.96 -15.37
CA GLU A 188 -5.10 -3.10 -14.96
C GLU A 188 -5.92 -4.35 -14.67
N LYS A 189 -7.00 -4.23 -13.88
CA LYS A 189 -7.90 -5.35 -13.58
C LYS A 189 -8.53 -5.91 -14.86
N ALA A 190 -8.99 -5.05 -15.77
CA ALA A 190 -9.56 -5.48 -17.05
C ALA A 190 -8.52 -6.22 -17.91
N ALA A 191 -7.27 -5.75 -17.95
CA ALA A 191 -6.19 -6.39 -18.69
C ALA A 191 -5.85 -7.78 -18.12
N VAL A 192 -5.78 -7.92 -16.79
CA VAL A 192 -5.54 -9.22 -16.11
C VAL A 192 -6.66 -10.21 -16.42
N LEU A 193 -7.93 -9.77 -16.34
CA LEU A 193 -9.08 -10.60 -16.67
C LEU A 193 -9.07 -11.03 -18.15
N ALA A 194 -8.72 -10.12 -19.05
CA ALA A 194 -8.61 -10.42 -20.48
C ALA A 194 -7.49 -11.44 -20.77
N ALA A 195 -6.33 -11.27 -20.15
CA ALA A 195 -5.21 -12.21 -20.28
C ALA A 195 -5.58 -13.61 -19.76
N ARG A 196 -6.24 -13.67 -18.60
CA ARG A 196 -6.72 -14.93 -18.01
C ARG A 196 -7.75 -15.61 -18.90
N GLN A 197 -8.68 -14.85 -19.46
CA GLN A 197 -9.68 -15.38 -20.38
C GLN A 197 -9.04 -15.92 -21.67
N ALA A 198 -8.01 -15.25 -22.19
CA ALA A 198 -7.26 -15.72 -23.35
C ALA A 198 -6.51 -17.03 -23.04
N GLU A 199 -5.91 -17.15 -21.87
CA GLU A 199 -5.26 -18.37 -21.40
C GLU A 199 -6.26 -19.54 -21.28
N LEU A 200 -7.41 -19.31 -20.63
CA LEU A 200 -8.47 -20.31 -20.52
C LEU A 200 -8.99 -20.76 -21.90
N SER A 201 -9.12 -19.82 -22.84
CA SER A 201 -9.56 -20.12 -24.20
C SER A 201 -8.53 -20.98 -24.94
N ARG A 202 -7.23 -20.73 -24.75
CA ARG A 202 -6.15 -21.56 -25.30
C ARG A 202 -6.19 -22.97 -24.71
N LEU A 203 -6.27 -23.09 -23.39
CA LEU A 203 -6.37 -24.39 -22.71
C LEU A 203 -7.60 -25.17 -23.16
N ALA A 204 -8.77 -24.53 -23.25
CA ALA A 204 -10.00 -25.17 -23.74
C ALA A 204 -9.84 -25.71 -25.17
N SER A 205 -9.06 -25.04 -26.02
CA SER A 205 -8.79 -25.48 -27.39
C SER A 205 -7.75 -26.61 -27.50
N SER A 206 -6.77 -26.69 -26.59
CA SER A 206 -5.70 -27.72 -26.65
C SER A 206 -6.02 -28.98 -25.85
N LEU A 207 -6.80 -28.87 -24.76
CA LEU A 207 -7.16 -29.96 -23.86
C LEU A 207 -7.74 -31.22 -24.55
N PRO A 208 -8.65 -31.12 -25.54
CA PRO A 208 -9.20 -32.32 -26.19
C PRO A 208 -8.13 -33.17 -26.88
N ALA A 209 -7.21 -32.52 -27.61
CA ALA A 209 -6.13 -33.21 -28.31
C ALA A 209 -5.10 -33.79 -27.33
N GLU A 210 -4.75 -33.06 -26.26
CA GLU A 210 -3.85 -33.53 -25.21
C GLU A 210 -4.43 -34.76 -24.48
N LEU A 211 -5.74 -34.78 -24.23
CA LEU A 211 -6.42 -35.93 -23.62
C LEU A 211 -6.49 -37.15 -24.55
N GLU A 212 -6.67 -36.94 -25.85
CA GLU A 212 -6.59 -38.02 -26.84
C GLU A 212 -5.20 -38.63 -26.91
N GLU A 213 -4.16 -37.80 -26.92
CA GLU A 213 -2.77 -38.25 -26.93
C GLU A 213 -2.44 -39.03 -25.64
N LEU A 214 -2.88 -38.54 -24.48
CA LEU A 214 -2.71 -39.24 -23.20
C LEU A 214 -3.40 -40.61 -23.21
N ARG A 215 -4.63 -40.70 -23.73
CA ARG A 215 -5.37 -41.97 -23.88
C ARG A 215 -4.62 -42.94 -24.78
N ALA A 216 -4.07 -42.47 -25.90
CA ALA A 216 -3.30 -43.31 -26.83
C ALA A 216 -2.02 -43.86 -26.18
N ARG A 217 -1.28 -43.04 -25.42
CA ARG A 217 -0.08 -43.47 -24.67
C ARG A 217 -0.40 -44.47 -23.56
N LEU A 218 -1.52 -44.31 -22.87
CA LEU A 218 -1.94 -45.25 -21.83
C LEU A 218 -2.32 -46.61 -22.44
N ASN A 219 -3.11 -46.63 -23.52
CA ASN A 219 -3.52 -47.87 -24.17
C ASN A 219 -2.32 -48.68 -24.70
N THR A 220 -1.31 -48.02 -25.27
CA THR A 220 -0.08 -48.68 -25.76
C THR A 220 0.75 -49.30 -24.64
N ARG A 221 0.85 -48.66 -23.46
CA ARG A 221 1.52 -49.25 -22.28
C ARG A 221 0.79 -50.45 -21.68
N PHE A 222 -0.54 -50.48 -21.75
CA PHE A 222 -1.33 -51.61 -21.24
C PHE A 222 -1.28 -52.82 -22.17
N SER A 223 -1.20 -52.62 -23.49
CA SER A 223 -1.02 -53.72 -24.46
C SER A 223 0.34 -54.41 -24.34
N ASP A 224 1.42 -53.69 -24.04
CA ASP A 224 2.76 -54.28 -23.84
C ASP A 224 2.85 -55.15 -22.58
N ARG A 225 1.98 -54.93 -21.60
CA ARG A 225 2.01 -55.67 -20.33
C ARG A 225 1.11 -56.90 -20.30
N SER A 226 0.21 -57.07 -21.28
CA SER A 226 -0.67 -58.26 -21.38
C SER A 226 -0.12 -59.35 -22.32
N GLY A 227 1.09 -59.16 -22.86
CA GLY A 227 1.79 -60.11 -23.74
C GLY A 227 2.89 -60.93 -23.05
N LEU A 228 3.01 -60.85 -21.73
CA LEU A 228 3.84 -61.71 -20.87
C LEU A 228 2.95 -62.64 -20.05
#